data_AF-A0A016TCM4-F1
#
_entry.id   AF-A0A016TCM4-F1
#
_cell.length_a   1.000
_cell.length_b   1.000
_cell.length_c   1.000
_cell.angle_alpha   90.00
_cell.angle_beta   90.00
_cell.angle_gamma   90.00
#
_symmetry.space_group_name_H-M   'P 1'
#
loop_
_entity.id
_entity.type
_entity.pdbx_description
1 polymer ?
#
loop_
_entity_poly.entity_id
_entity_poly.type
_entity_poly.pdbx_seq_one_letter_code
_entity_poly.pdbx_strand_id
1 'polypeptide(L)'
;MVQVYDCEFERAASEEEKNSGYLDGKGYGKLIFERTWDRSVLSVLERAFDELKSDPTALALITNPKATRFGCWGRLFRVKSTGERKTRVTCAYDKKP
;
A
#
# COMPACT_ATOMS: atom_id res chain seq x y z
N MET A 1 12.80 -15.86 -2.52
CA MET A 1 11.48 -15.67 -3.12
C MET A 1 11.39 -14.22 -3.55
N VAL A 2 11.07 -13.96 -4.81
CA VAL A 2 11.12 -12.60 -5.38
C VAL A 2 9.71 -12.24 -5.82
N GLN A 3 9.12 -11.24 -5.18
CA GLN A 3 7.94 -10.58 -5.70
C GLN A 3 8.40 -9.60 -6.77
N VAL A 4 7.80 -9.70 -7.97
CA VAL A 4 8.13 -8.84 -9.09
C VAL A 4 7.21 -7.62 -9.05
N TYR A 5 7.79 -6.43 -9.17
CA TYR A 5 7.00 -5.21 -9.34
C TYR A 5 6.30 -5.24 -10.70
N ASP A 6 4.98 -5.08 -10.72
CA ASP A 6 4.14 -5.17 -11.90
C ASP A 6 3.22 -3.94 -12.01
N CYS A 7 3.36 -3.21 -13.11
CA CYS A 7 2.62 -1.98 -13.39
C CYS A 7 1.09 -2.20 -13.50
N GLU A 8 0.64 -3.43 -13.80
CA GLU A 8 -0.79 -3.75 -13.79
C GLU A 8 -1.36 -3.69 -12.36
N PHE A 9 -0.59 -4.15 -11.38
CA PHE A 9 -0.97 -4.08 -9.96
C PHE A 9 -0.83 -2.67 -9.39
N GLU A 10 0.12 -1.86 -9.89
CA GLU A 10 0.18 -0.43 -9.59
C GLU A 10 -1.10 0.29 -10.06
N ARG A 11 -1.56 0.01 -11.28
CA ARG A 11 -2.83 0.54 -11.80
C ARG A 11 -4.02 0.05 -10.99
N ALA A 12 -4.06 -1.23 -10.62
CA ALA A 12 -5.11 -1.78 -9.76
C ALA A 12 -5.15 -1.09 -8.37
N ALA A 13 -3.98 -0.80 -7.80
CA ALA A 13 -3.86 -0.04 -6.55
C ALA A 13 -4.35 1.41 -6.69
N SER A 14 -4.10 2.05 -7.85
CA SER A 14 -4.67 3.36 -8.18
C SER A 14 -6.19 3.32 -8.30
N GLU A 15 -6.75 2.25 -8.89
CA GLU A 15 -8.19 2.06 -9.00
C GLU A 15 -8.88 1.83 -7.64
N GLU A 16 -8.24 1.14 -6.69
CA GLU A 16 -8.74 1.03 -5.30
C GLU A 16 -8.91 2.39 -4.63
N GLU A 17 -7.99 3.32 -4.88
CA GLU A 17 -8.04 4.66 -4.30
C GLU A 17 -9.22 5.48 -4.85
N LYS A 18 -9.63 5.22 -6.09
CA LYS A 18 -10.81 5.85 -6.71
C LYS A 18 -12.10 5.13 -6.32
N ASN A 19 -12.06 3.81 -6.29
CA ASN A 19 -13.19 2.90 -6.11
C ASN A 19 -12.86 1.91 -4.98
N SER A 20 -13.16 2.30 -3.75
CA SER A 20 -12.92 1.45 -2.58
C SER A 20 -13.59 0.07 -2.76
N GLY A 21 -12.82 -1.01 -2.62
CA GLY A 21 -13.28 -2.39 -2.79
C GLY A 21 -12.97 -3.01 -4.16
N TYR A 22 -12.35 -2.28 -5.09
CA TYR A 22 -11.90 -2.79 -6.39
C TYR A 22 -11.01 -4.03 -6.27
N LEU A 23 -9.99 -3.99 -5.41
CA LEU A 23 -9.04 -5.09 -5.21
C LEU A 23 -9.70 -6.31 -4.57
N ASP A 24 -10.63 -6.09 -3.64
CA ASP A 24 -11.38 -7.17 -3.01
C ASP A 24 -12.28 -7.90 -4.02
N GLY A 25 -12.95 -7.15 -4.90
CA GLY A 25 -13.75 -7.72 -5.99
C GLY A 25 -12.94 -8.53 -7.00
N LYS A 26 -11.63 -8.24 -7.12
CA LYS A 26 -10.68 -9.00 -7.96
C LYS A 26 -10.02 -10.17 -7.22
N GLY A 27 -10.25 -10.31 -5.92
CA GLY A 27 -9.58 -11.32 -5.09
C GLY A 27 -8.09 -11.05 -4.85
N TYR A 28 -7.63 -9.82 -5.05
CA TYR A 28 -6.23 -9.43 -4.85
C TYR A 28 -5.91 -9.17 -3.37
N GLY A 29 -4.67 -9.43 -3.00
CA GLY A 29 -4.14 -9.00 -1.70
C GLY A 29 -4.04 -7.49 -1.64
N LYS A 30 -4.34 -6.91 -0.48
CA LYS A 30 -4.46 -5.45 -0.31
C LYS A 30 -3.77 -5.00 0.98
N LEU A 31 -2.85 -4.05 0.84
CA LEU A 31 -2.21 -3.34 1.94
C LEU A 31 -2.47 -1.85 1.76
N ILE A 32 -3.07 -1.20 2.75
CA ILE A 32 -3.29 0.25 2.73
C ILE A 32 -2.80 0.83 4.04
N PHE A 33 -1.97 1.87 3.96
CA PHE A 33 -1.57 2.64 5.13
C PHE A 33 -1.50 4.13 4.81
N GLU A 34 -1.72 4.95 5.83
CA GLU A 34 -1.66 6.41 5.75
C GLU A 34 -0.71 6.93 6.82
N ARG A 35 0.04 7.98 6.48
CA ARG A 35 0.94 8.67 7.43
C ARG A 35 0.93 10.17 7.19
N THR A 36 1.01 10.92 8.29
CA THR A 36 1.27 12.36 8.28
C THR A 36 2.77 12.61 8.11
N TRP A 37 3.15 13.63 7.34
CA TRP A 37 4.56 13.99 7.10
C TRP A 37 4.78 15.51 7.16
N ASP A 38 5.94 15.94 7.66
CA ASP A 38 6.31 17.35 7.83
C ASP A 38 7.42 17.78 6.84
N ARG A 39 8.50 17.02 6.74
CA ARG A 39 9.71 17.40 6.01
C ARG A 39 9.97 16.47 4.84
N SER A 40 9.90 15.17 5.07
CA SER A 40 10.20 14.16 4.06
C SER A 40 9.16 13.04 4.07
N VAL A 41 8.42 12.92 2.97
CA VAL A 41 7.54 11.77 2.75
C VAL A 41 8.33 10.46 2.77
N LEU A 42 9.54 10.44 2.20
CA LEU A 42 10.37 9.24 2.12
C LEU A 42 10.70 8.69 3.51
N SER A 43 11.16 9.54 4.42
CA SER A 43 11.49 9.14 5.79
C SER A 43 10.31 8.56 6.57
N VAL A 44 9.10 9.05 6.27
CA VAL A 44 7.87 8.58 6.89
C VAL A 44 7.43 7.25 6.30
N LEU A 45 7.63 7.05 4.99
CA LEU A 45 7.37 5.78 4.33
C LEU A 45 8.34 4.69 4.80
N GLU A 46 9.63 4.99 4.94
CA GLU A 46 10.63 4.05 5.48
C GLU A 46 10.22 3.57 6.88
N ARG A 47 9.86 4.49 7.78
CA ARG A 47 9.35 4.15 9.11
C ARG A 47 8.08 3.32 9.05
N ALA A 48 7.14 3.67 8.18
CA ALA A 48 5.90 2.91 8.02
C ALA A 48 6.17 1.47 7.60
N PHE A 49 7.09 1.24 6.66
CA PHE A 49 7.47 -0.11 6.25
C PHE A 49 8.17 -0.90 7.35
N ASP A 50 8.97 -0.25 8.21
CA ASP A 50 9.54 -0.89 9.40
C ASP A 50 8.47 -1.25 10.44
N GLU A 51 7.50 -0.37 10.68
CA GLU A 51 6.36 -0.64 11.58
C GLU A 51 5.52 -1.82 11.09
N LEU A 52 5.29 -1.92 9.78
CA LEU A 52 4.51 -3.01 9.17
C LEU A 52 5.14 -4.39 9.37
N LYS A 53 6.45 -4.47 9.66
CA LYS A 53 7.09 -5.75 10.03
C LYS A 53 6.57 -6.31 11.36
N SER A 54 6.03 -5.45 12.22
CA SER A 54 5.45 -5.83 13.52
C SER A 54 3.94 -6.08 13.46
N ASP A 55 3.28 -5.78 12.33
CA ASP A 55 1.88 -6.12 12.10
C ASP A 55 1.79 -7.53 11.48
N PRO A 56 1.28 -8.55 12.20
CA PRO A 56 1.25 -9.92 11.70
C PRO A 56 0.44 -10.09 10.41
N THR A 57 -0.60 -9.27 10.21
CA THR A 57 -1.47 -9.33 9.04
C THR A 57 -0.78 -8.73 7.83
N ALA A 58 -0.17 -7.56 8.01
CA ALA A 58 0.63 -6.94 6.96
C ALA A 58 1.85 -7.79 6.60
N LEU A 59 2.55 -8.32 7.60
CA LEU A 59 3.71 -9.19 7.40
C LEU A 59 3.31 -10.45 6.64
N ALA A 60 2.22 -11.14 7.01
CA ALA A 60 1.74 -12.33 6.31
C ALA A 60 1.46 -12.06 4.81
N LEU A 61 0.94 -10.88 4.48
CA LEU A 61 0.73 -10.45 3.10
C LEU A 61 2.05 -10.15 2.38
N ILE A 62 2.92 -9.35 3.00
CA ILE A 62 4.22 -8.94 2.44
C ILE A 62 5.12 -10.16 2.23
N THR A 63 5.07 -11.17 3.09
CA THR A 63 5.90 -12.38 2.99
C THR A 63 5.17 -13.57 2.37
N ASN A 64 3.99 -13.37 1.77
CA ASN A 64 3.18 -14.46 1.23
C ASN A 64 3.94 -15.22 0.13
N PRO A 65 4.27 -16.52 0.31
CA PRO A 65 4.97 -17.32 -0.68
C PRO A 65 4.21 -17.54 -1.99
N LYS A 66 2.89 -17.40 -1.94
CA LYS A 66 2.03 -17.58 -3.12
C LYS A 66 1.92 -16.29 -3.94
N ALA A 67 2.24 -15.14 -3.35
CA ALA A 67 2.22 -13.86 -4.07
C ALA A 67 3.52 -13.71 -4.85
N THR A 68 3.41 -13.55 -6.17
CA THR A 68 4.57 -13.45 -7.08
C THR A 68 4.71 -12.08 -7.71
N ARG A 69 3.65 -11.28 -7.67
CA ARG A 69 3.59 -9.95 -8.29
C ARG A 69 2.89 -8.97 -7.37
N PHE A 70 3.40 -7.75 -7.36
CA PHE A 70 2.82 -6.67 -6.58
C PHE A 70 3.02 -5.33 -7.27
N GLY A 71 2.23 -4.34 -6.90
CA GLY A 71 2.40 -2.97 -7.35
C GLY A 71 1.75 -2.00 -6.37
N CYS A 72 2.33 -0.82 -6.20
CA CYS A 72 1.91 0.13 -5.19
C CYS A 72 1.65 1.52 -5.78
N TRP A 73 0.53 2.12 -5.40
CA TRP A 73 0.14 3.49 -5.72
C TRP A 73 0.24 4.38 -4.48
N GLY A 74 0.78 5.58 -4.65
CA GLY A 74 0.92 6.58 -3.59
C GLY A 74 0.15 7.85 -3.89
N ARG A 75 -0.56 8.39 -2.89
CA ARG A 75 -1.27 9.67 -2.98
C ARG A 75 -0.79 10.61 -1.89
N LEU A 76 -0.35 11.80 -2.29
CA LEU A 76 -0.07 12.91 -1.38
C LEU A 76 -1.27 13.85 -1.34
N PHE A 77 -1.70 14.23 -0.14
CA PHE A 77 -2.81 15.17 0.01
C PHE A 77 -2.67 15.97 1.30
N ARG A 78 -3.42 17.07 1.39
CA ARG A 78 -3.48 17.90 2.58
C ARG A 78 -4.88 17.81 3.18
N VAL A 79 -4.96 17.55 4.48
CA VAL A 79 -6.24 17.52 5.20
C VAL A 79 -6.71 18.95 5.36
N LYS A 80 -7.89 19.28 4.82
CA LYS A 80 -8.41 20.66 4.79
C LYS A 80 -8.66 21.24 6.18
N SER A 81 -9.09 20.42 7.14
CA SER A 81 -9.43 20.86 8.50
C SER A 81 -8.21 21.13 9.37
N THR A 82 -7.18 20.27 9.31
CA THR A 82 -5.99 20.37 10.17
C THR A 82 -4.80 21.02 9.47
N GLY A 83 -4.83 21.12 8.14
CA GLY A 83 -3.69 21.58 7.35
C GLY A 83 -2.53 20.57 7.31
N GLU A 84 -2.72 19.36 7.84
CA GLU A 84 -1.69 18.31 7.86
C GLU A 84 -1.44 17.76 6.45
N ARG A 85 -0.18 17.52 6.14
CA ARG A 85 0.22 16.84 4.92
C ARG A 85 0.25 15.34 5.19
N LYS A 86 -0.44 14.58 4.34
CA LYS A 86 -0.56 13.13 4.47
C LYS A 86 -0.13 12.43 3.20
N THR A 87 0.31 11.20 3.36
CA THR A 87 0.56 10.24 2.30
C THR A 87 -0.27 9.00 2.57
N ARG A 88 -0.95 8.50 1.55
CA ARG A 88 -1.63 7.20 1.57
C ARG A 88 -0.99 6.31 0.52
N VAL A 89 -0.60 5.11 0.93
CA VAL A 89 -0.04 4.09 0.06
C VAL A 89 -0.99 2.92 0.01
N THR A 90 -1.26 2.45 -1.18
CA THR A 90 -2.03 1.24 -1.47
C THR A 90 -1.15 0.31 -2.26
N CYS A 91 -0.96 -0.94 -1.80
CA CYS A 91 -0.29 -1.99 -2.56
C CYS A 91 -1.27 -3.11 -2.86
N ALA A 92 -1.25 -3.56 -4.10
CA ALA A 92 -1.99 -4.71 -4.58
C ALA A 92 -1.04 -5.90 -4.81
N TYR A 93 -1.50 -7.09 -4.45
CA TYR A 93 -0.78 -8.35 -4.62
C TYR A 93 -1.63 -9.33 -5.41
N ASP A 94 -1.02 -10.12 -6.28
CA ASP A 94 -1.69 -11.14 -7.10
C ASP A 94 -2.40 -12.23 -6.28
N LYS A 95 -1.99 -12.46 -5.04
CA LYS A 95 -2.61 -13.41 -4.11
C LYS A 95 -2.86 -12.81 -2.72
N LYS A 96 -3.97 -13.23 -2.12
CA LYS A 96 -4.22 -13.10 -0.67
C LYS A 96 -3.40 -14.19 0.09
N PRO A 97 -3.03 -13.95 1.37
CA PRO A 97 -2.41 -14.95 2.23
C PRO A 97 -3.22 -16.24 2.32
#